data_AF-F1YPC9-F1
#
_entry.id   AF-F1YPC9-F1
#
_cell.length_a   1.000
_cell.length_b   1.000
_cell.length_c   1.000
_cell.angle_alpha   90.00
_cell.angle_beta   90.00
_cell.angle_gamma   90.00
#
_symmetry.space_group_name_H-M   'P 1'
#
loop_
_entity.id
_entity.type
_entity.pdbx_description
1 polymer ?
#
loop_
_entity_poly.entity_id
_entity_poly.type
_entity_poly.pdbx_seq_one_letter_code
_entity_poly.pdbx_strand_id
1 'polypeptide(L)'
;MRTWRRIGAGDDVRICSNLENYECQLLASMVESITELLNERSETAPRDALSELTGIATGHSRAPDDVTLGRLLPDFHRPDQEPEMVAGPIAADLNGGLRSVNEPQIIDAKLAAAGVVLDTLPGDGGDVSLTEEQADCWLTALTDIRLALGAMLGITDEPSKLPPDHPHAAHQDVYDWLSVVQGLLVEALMSAEWTQPEDPSQGDLGQGDWGPQW
;
A
#
# COMPACT_ATOMS: atom_id res chain seq x y z
N MET A 1 -14.12 -15.01 0.45
CA MET A 1 -13.23 -13.84 0.62
C MET A 1 -13.67 -13.12 1.88
N ARG A 2 -12.78 -12.96 2.85
CA ARG A 2 -13.07 -12.16 4.05
C ARG A 2 -12.95 -10.69 3.65
N THR A 3 -13.99 -9.91 3.93
CA THR A 3 -14.09 -8.52 3.52
C THR A 3 -13.74 -7.60 4.68
N TRP A 4 -13.10 -6.47 4.38
CA TRP A 4 -13.02 -5.36 5.32
C TRP A 4 -14.44 -4.86 5.63
N ARG A 5 -14.68 -4.47 6.88
CA ARG A 5 -15.97 -3.96 7.35
C ARG A 5 -15.77 -2.68 8.14
N ARG A 6 -16.63 -1.70 7.89
CA ARG A 6 -16.73 -0.48 8.70
C ARG A 6 -17.73 -0.71 9.82
N ILE A 7 -17.28 -0.53 11.07
CA ILE A 7 -18.11 -0.62 12.26
C ILE A 7 -17.98 0.67 13.09
N GLY A 8 -18.93 0.91 14.00
CA GLY A 8 -18.95 2.12 14.82
C GLY A 8 -19.52 3.35 14.10
N ALA A 9 -19.45 4.51 14.76
CA ALA A 9 -19.91 5.79 14.25
C ALA A 9 -19.13 6.94 14.91
N GLY A 10 -18.98 8.07 14.20
CA GLY A 10 -18.20 9.21 14.70
C GLY A 10 -16.74 8.83 14.97
N ASP A 11 -16.21 9.23 16.12
CA ASP A 11 -14.81 8.98 16.51
C ASP A 11 -14.53 7.49 16.84
N ASP A 12 -15.57 6.68 17.03
CA ASP A 12 -15.47 5.24 17.33
C ASP A 12 -15.48 4.36 16.07
N VAL A 13 -15.41 4.96 14.87
CA VAL A 13 -15.32 4.19 13.62
C VAL A 13 -14.07 3.33 13.62
N ARG A 14 -14.26 2.06 13.21
CA ARG A 14 -13.18 1.11 12.97
C ARG A 14 -13.36 0.40 11.64
N ILE A 15 -12.24 0.18 10.95
CA ILE A 15 -12.15 -0.63 9.74
C ILE A 15 -11.53 -1.97 10.14
N CYS A 16 -12.34 -3.01 10.10
CA CYS A 16 -12.00 -4.32 10.65
C CYS A 16 -11.92 -5.38 9.57
N SER A 17 -10.97 -6.30 9.73
CA SER A 17 -10.86 -7.51 8.92
C SER A 17 -10.33 -8.65 9.79
N ASN A 18 -10.33 -9.86 9.27
CA ASN A 18 -9.65 -10.98 9.89
C ASN A 18 -8.70 -11.60 8.87
N LEU A 19 -7.41 -11.65 9.23
CA LEU A 19 -6.33 -12.14 8.38
C LEU A 19 -5.81 -13.48 8.89
N GLU A 20 -5.48 -14.37 7.97
CA GLU A 20 -4.86 -15.65 8.27
C GLU A 20 -3.36 -15.46 8.59
N ASN A 21 -2.77 -16.38 9.35
CA ASN A 21 -1.37 -16.25 9.80
C ASN A 21 -0.39 -16.04 8.63
N TYR A 22 -0.54 -16.79 7.54
CA TYR A 22 0.34 -16.64 6.38
C TYR A 22 0.12 -15.29 5.65
N GLU A 23 -1.08 -14.72 5.68
CA GLU A 23 -1.36 -13.40 5.09
C GLU A 23 -0.63 -12.32 5.89
N CYS A 24 -0.68 -12.41 7.23
CA CYS A 24 0.06 -11.52 8.11
C CYS A 24 1.58 -11.67 7.92
N GLN A 25 2.10 -12.89 7.88
CA GLN A 25 3.55 -13.12 7.65
C GLN A 25 4.01 -12.59 6.29
N LEU A 26 3.20 -12.79 5.25
CA LEU A 26 3.49 -12.29 3.91
C LEU A 26 3.50 -10.75 3.89
N LEU A 27 2.49 -10.10 4.47
CA LEU A 27 2.43 -8.63 4.55
C LEU A 27 3.60 -8.07 5.35
N ALA A 28 3.88 -8.63 6.53
CA ALA A 28 5.01 -8.20 7.35
C ALA A 28 6.33 -8.28 6.57
N SER A 29 6.61 -9.43 5.94
CA SER A 29 7.83 -9.62 5.15
C SER A 29 7.94 -8.63 4.00
N MET A 30 6.83 -8.33 3.30
CA MET A 30 6.83 -7.36 2.20
C MET A 30 7.04 -5.92 2.68
N VAL A 31 6.39 -5.52 3.78
CA VAL A 31 6.54 -4.20 4.38
C VAL A 31 7.96 -4.00 4.91
N GLU A 32 8.53 -5.01 5.58
CA GLU A 32 9.91 -5.01 6.05
C GLU A 32 10.90 -4.88 4.89
N SER A 33 10.70 -5.63 3.79
CA SER A 33 11.57 -5.57 2.62
C SER A 33 11.61 -4.17 1.98
N ILE A 34 10.45 -3.50 1.88
CA ILE A 34 10.38 -2.13 1.34
C ILE A 34 10.99 -1.12 2.30
N THR A 35 10.76 -1.31 3.60
CA THR A 35 11.36 -0.48 4.65
C THR A 35 12.88 -0.55 4.58
N GLU A 36 13.45 -1.75 4.41
CA GLU A 36 14.89 -1.95 4.23
C GLU A 36 15.41 -1.21 2.99
N LEU A 37 14.75 -1.37 1.84
CA LEU A 37 15.13 -0.70 0.59
C LEU A 37 15.10 0.84 0.71
N LEU A 38 14.07 1.38 1.37
CA LEU A 38 13.93 2.82 1.61
C LEU A 38 14.96 3.36 2.61
N ASN A 39 15.26 2.58 3.65
CA ASN A 39 16.30 2.93 4.63
C ASN A 39 17.69 2.95 3.98
N GLU A 40 18.05 1.92 3.21
CA GLU A 40 19.31 1.87 2.48
C GLU A 40 19.46 3.10 1.55
N ARG A 41 18.37 3.46 0.87
CA ARG A 41 18.33 4.65 0.02
C ARG A 41 18.52 5.94 0.82
N SER A 42 17.97 6.04 2.02
CA SER A 42 18.17 7.22 2.87
C SER A 42 19.60 7.30 3.40
N GLU A 43 20.14 6.18 3.86
CA GLU A 43 21.48 6.09 4.47
C GLU A 43 22.61 6.39 3.50
N THR A 44 22.43 6.05 2.22
CA THR A 44 23.41 6.27 1.15
C THR A 44 23.35 7.68 0.55
N ALA A 45 22.41 8.52 0.98
CA ALA A 45 22.26 9.87 0.45
C ALA A 45 23.51 10.74 0.70
N PRO A 46 23.94 11.54 -0.29
CA PRO A 46 25.07 12.45 -0.12
C PRO A 46 24.79 13.44 1.02
N ARG A 47 25.68 13.47 2.01
CA ARG A 47 25.67 14.52 3.05
C ARG A 47 26.57 15.65 2.57
N ASP A 48 25.98 16.81 2.30
CA ASP A 48 26.75 18.00 1.98
C ASP A 48 27.12 18.79 3.25
N ALA A 49 28.12 19.67 3.14
CA ALA A 49 28.62 20.46 4.28
C ALA A 49 27.56 21.42 4.86
N LEU A 50 26.54 21.79 4.08
CA LEU A 50 25.44 22.63 4.53
C LEU A 50 24.45 21.82 5.37
N SER A 51 24.17 20.58 4.97
CA SER A 51 23.36 19.60 5.68
C SER A 51 23.97 19.27 7.04
N GLU A 52 25.29 19.08 7.11
CA GLU A 52 26.01 18.91 8.38
C GLU A 52 25.90 20.12 9.31
N LEU A 53 25.84 21.32 8.75
CA LEU A 53 25.80 22.57 9.51
C LEU A 53 24.38 22.97 9.92
N THR A 54 23.37 22.62 9.13
CA THR A 54 21.96 23.01 9.33
C THR A 54 21.08 21.91 9.90
N GLY A 55 21.51 20.64 9.80
CA GLY A 55 20.70 19.47 10.15
C GLY A 55 19.58 19.15 9.15
N ILE A 56 19.50 19.87 8.03
CA ILE A 56 18.51 19.61 6.98
C ILE A 56 19.02 18.49 6.09
N ALA A 57 18.37 17.32 6.14
CA ALA A 57 18.72 16.19 5.28
C ALA A 57 18.45 16.52 3.80
N THR A 58 19.47 16.31 2.96
CA THR A 58 19.35 16.40 1.50
C THR A 58 19.33 14.99 0.92
N GLY A 59 18.32 14.70 0.10
CA GLY A 59 18.21 13.45 -0.63
C GLY A 59 19.14 13.39 -1.83
N HIS A 60 19.04 12.30 -2.57
CA HIS A 60 19.79 12.11 -3.80
C HIS A 60 19.35 13.06 -4.91
N SER A 61 20.30 13.49 -5.75
CA SER A 61 20.01 14.23 -6.98
C SER A 61 19.85 13.33 -8.21
N ARG A 62 20.16 12.03 -8.09
CA ARG A 62 20.02 11.04 -9.17
C ARG A 62 18.87 10.09 -8.86
N ALA A 63 18.14 9.72 -9.91
CA ALA A 63 17.11 8.69 -9.81
C ALA A 63 17.70 7.35 -9.32
N PRO A 64 16.90 6.50 -8.66
CA PRO A 64 17.30 5.14 -8.34
C PRO A 64 17.62 4.34 -9.61
N ASP A 65 18.66 3.51 -9.56
CA ASP A 65 19.02 2.60 -10.65
C ASP A 65 18.15 1.32 -10.62
N ASP A 66 17.66 0.93 -9.45
CA ASP A 66 16.73 -0.19 -9.28
C ASP A 66 15.30 0.18 -9.71
N VAL A 67 14.66 -0.72 -10.47
CA VAL A 67 13.33 -0.49 -11.05
C VAL A 67 12.23 -0.38 -10.01
N THR A 68 12.35 -1.12 -8.90
CA THR A 68 11.38 -1.12 -7.80
C THR A 68 11.44 0.20 -7.07
N LEU A 69 12.64 0.61 -6.65
CA LEU A 69 12.84 1.89 -5.98
C LEU A 69 12.54 3.07 -6.90
N GLY A 70 12.86 2.97 -8.19
CA GLY A 70 12.50 3.98 -9.20
C GLY A 70 10.99 4.13 -9.36
N ARG A 71 10.20 3.07 -9.13
CA ARG A 71 8.74 3.14 -9.13
C ARG A 71 8.19 3.77 -7.84
N LEU A 72 8.81 3.51 -6.70
CA LEU A 72 8.45 4.10 -5.41
C LEU A 72 8.83 5.58 -5.30
N LEU A 73 9.93 5.97 -5.95
CA LEU A 73 10.51 7.32 -5.94
C LEU A 73 10.64 7.86 -7.38
N PRO A 74 9.52 8.02 -8.10
CA PRO A 74 9.54 8.42 -9.50
C PRO A 74 10.09 9.85 -9.67
N ASP A 75 10.48 10.17 -10.90
CA ASP A 75 10.76 11.56 -11.27
C ASP A 75 9.50 12.43 -11.17
N PHE A 76 9.69 13.69 -10.78
CA PHE A 76 8.62 14.69 -10.64
C PHE A 76 8.11 15.14 -12.00
N HIS A 77 9.02 15.28 -12.96
CA HIS A 77 8.74 15.63 -14.34
C HIS A 77 9.10 14.48 -15.28
N ARG A 78 8.16 14.12 -16.14
CA ARG A 78 8.31 13.03 -17.12
C ARG A 78 8.21 13.60 -18.54
N PRO A 79 9.33 13.75 -19.26
CA PRO A 79 9.35 14.43 -20.56
C PRO A 79 8.57 13.67 -21.66
N ASP A 80 8.28 12.38 -21.47
CA ASP A 80 7.44 11.56 -22.33
C ASP A 80 5.93 11.80 -22.13
N GLN A 81 5.53 12.44 -21.03
CA GLN A 81 4.12 12.69 -20.67
C GLN A 81 3.75 14.19 -20.71
N GLU A 82 4.71 15.08 -20.96
CA GLU A 82 4.48 16.53 -21.03
C GLU A 82 4.33 17.02 -22.48
N PRO A 83 3.34 17.91 -22.77
CA PRO A 83 3.06 18.38 -24.13
C PRO A 83 4.10 19.35 -24.73
N GLU A 84 5.14 19.75 -23.98
CA GLU A 84 6.22 20.60 -24.47
C GLU A 84 7.60 20.00 -24.19
N MET A 85 8.46 20.06 -25.21
CA MET A 85 9.84 19.55 -25.20
C MET A 85 10.73 20.36 -24.24
N VAL A 86 10.66 20.10 -22.94
CA VAL A 86 11.78 20.46 -22.06
C VAL A 86 12.98 19.65 -22.56
N ALA A 87 14.04 20.33 -22.97
CA ALA A 87 15.26 19.65 -23.42
C ALA A 87 15.74 18.70 -22.32
N GLY A 88 16.01 17.44 -22.66
CA GLY A 88 16.33 16.37 -21.69
C GLY A 88 17.32 16.77 -20.57
N PRO A 89 18.39 17.54 -20.83
CA PRO A 89 19.29 18.02 -19.78
C PRO A 89 18.63 18.95 -18.75
N ILE A 90 17.72 19.83 -19.18
CA ILE A 90 17.01 20.77 -18.29
C ILE A 90 16.03 19.99 -17.39
N ALA A 91 15.33 19.00 -17.96
CA ALA A 91 14.43 18.13 -17.20
C ALA A 91 15.20 17.29 -16.17
N ALA A 92 16.39 16.78 -16.53
CA ALA A 92 17.25 16.02 -15.61
C ALA A 92 17.74 16.89 -14.44
N ASP A 93 18.20 18.11 -14.71
CA ASP A 93 18.64 19.06 -13.67
C ASP A 93 17.48 19.44 -12.72
N LEU A 94 16.29 19.67 -13.28
CA LEU A 94 15.09 19.98 -12.50
C LEU A 94 14.68 18.80 -11.60
N ASN A 95 14.59 17.59 -12.15
CA ASN A 95 14.28 16.39 -11.38
C ASN A 95 15.30 16.14 -10.27
N GLY A 96 16.60 16.35 -10.55
CA GLY A 96 17.64 16.19 -9.54
C GLY A 96 17.51 17.18 -8.38
N GLY A 97 17.19 18.45 -8.68
CA GLY A 97 16.95 19.46 -7.65
C GLY A 97 15.68 19.21 -6.83
N LEU A 98 14.58 18.80 -7.48
CA LEU A 98 13.34 18.48 -6.76
C LEU A 98 13.50 17.23 -5.89
N ARG A 99 14.21 16.21 -6.40
CA ARG A 99 14.48 14.97 -5.67
C ARG A 99 15.32 15.21 -4.43
N SER A 100 16.40 15.99 -4.54
CA SER A 100 17.26 16.25 -3.38
C SER A 100 16.52 16.96 -2.23
N VAL A 101 15.50 17.74 -2.54
CA VAL A 101 14.69 18.45 -1.53
C VAL A 101 13.56 17.57 -0.97
N ASN A 102 12.89 16.79 -1.82
CA ASN A 102 11.64 16.12 -1.44
C ASN A 102 11.80 14.64 -1.08
N GLU A 103 12.80 13.95 -1.63
CA GLU A 103 12.98 12.50 -1.42
C GLU A 103 13.06 12.12 0.07
N PRO A 104 13.75 12.86 0.96
CA PRO A 104 13.78 12.51 2.38
C PRO A 104 12.38 12.49 3.03
N GLN A 105 11.55 13.51 2.75
CA GLN A 105 10.20 13.60 3.31
C GLN A 105 9.27 12.53 2.73
N ILE A 106 9.45 12.18 1.46
CA ILE A 106 8.70 11.10 0.82
C ILE A 106 9.07 9.76 1.47
N ILE A 107 10.36 9.48 1.66
CA ILE A 107 10.85 8.28 2.35
C ILE A 107 10.27 8.23 3.78
N ASP A 108 10.37 9.31 4.55
CA ASP A 108 9.84 9.38 5.92
C ASP A 108 8.34 9.08 5.97
N ALA A 109 7.55 9.64 5.04
CA ALA A 109 6.11 9.38 4.97
C ALA A 109 5.79 7.92 4.64
N LYS A 110 6.55 7.30 3.72
CA LYS A 110 6.41 5.88 3.38
C LYS A 110 6.77 4.97 4.54
N LEU A 111 7.88 5.27 5.23
CA LEU A 111 8.33 4.55 6.42
C LEU A 111 7.32 4.67 7.57
N ALA A 112 6.72 5.85 7.78
CA ALA A 112 5.68 6.04 8.78
C ALA A 112 4.43 5.19 8.46
N ALA A 113 3.98 5.17 7.20
CA ALA A 113 2.86 4.34 6.77
C ALA A 113 3.16 2.83 6.95
N ALA A 114 4.36 2.39 6.57
CA ALA A 114 4.84 1.03 6.79
C ALA A 114 4.87 0.65 8.28
N GLY A 115 5.36 1.55 9.13
CA GLY A 115 5.37 1.37 10.59
C GLY A 115 3.96 1.14 11.16
N VAL A 116 2.97 1.91 10.72
CA VAL A 116 1.56 1.71 11.14
C VAL A 116 1.06 0.33 10.75
N VAL A 117 1.41 -0.20 9.57
CA VAL A 117 1.04 -1.56 9.19
C VAL A 117 1.66 -2.57 10.16
N LEU A 118 2.97 -2.50 10.39
CA LEU A 118 3.67 -3.44 11.29
C LEU A 118 3.13 -3.37 12.74
N ASP A 119 2.80 -2.18 13.22
CA ASP A 119 2.30 -1.98 14.60
C ASP A 119 0.87 -2.51 14.79
N THR A 120 0.07 -2.58 13.72
CA THR A 120 -1.36 -2.96 13.78
C THR A 120 -1.65 -4.34 13.21
N LEU A 121 -0.66 -5.00 12.61
CA LEU A 121 -0.79 -6.35 12.06
C LEU A 121 -0.64 -7.41 13.18
N PRO A 122 -1.56 -8.38 13.29
CA PRO A 122 -1.43 -9.44 14.29
C PRO A 122 -0.37 -10.47 13.87
N GLY A 123 0.60 -10.72 14.75
CA GLY A 123 1.77 -11.58 14.44
C GLY A 123 1.46 -13.04 14.11
N ASP A 124 0.36 -13.60 14.64
CA ASP A 124 -0.08 -14.99 14.41
C ASP A 124 -1.38 -15.08 13.60
N GLY A 125 -1.78 -13.99 12.91
CA GLY A 125 -3.10 -13.85 12.31
C GLY A 125 -4.18 -13.46 13.33
N GLY A 126 -5.38 -13.13 12.84
CA GLY A 126 -6.53 -12.75 13.66
C GLY A 126 -7.17 -11.44 13.22
N ASP A 127 -7.88 -10.81 14.17
CA ASP A 127 -8.64 -9.59 13.91
C ASP A 127 -7.72 -8.38 13.81
N VAL A 128 -7.86 -7.64 12.72
CA VAL A 128 -7.31 -6.31 12.51
C VAL A 128 -8.43 -5.30 12.77
N SER A 129 -8.14 -4.23 13.51
CA SER A 129 -9.09 -3.15 13.79
C SER A 129 -8.37 -1.82 13.72
N LEU A 130 -8.64 -1.06 12.66
CA LEU A 130 -7.93 0.18 12.33
C LEU A 130 -8.83 1.40 12.57
N THR A 131 -8.24 2.52 12.98
CA THR A 131 -8.89 3.83 12.77
C THR A 131 -8.91 4.16 11.27
N GLU A 132 -9.65 5.20 10.87
CA GLU A 132 -9.64 5.64 9.46
C GLU A 132 -8.24 6.11 9.04
N GLU A 133 -7.53 6.85 9.90
CA GLU A 133 -6.17 7.30 9.63
C GLU A 133 -5.19 6.13 9.49
N GLN A 134 -5.33 5.10 10.33
CA GLN A 134 -4.52 3.89 10.21
C GLN A 134 -4.84 3.14 8.91
N ALA A 135 -6.10 3.09 8.49
CA ALA A 135 -6.51 2.49 7.23
C ALA A 135 -5.95 3.24 6.01
N ASP A 136 -5.86 4.58 6.06
CA ASP A 136 -5.19 5.38 5.03
C ASP A 136 -3.67 5.10 4.96
N CYS A 137 -3.02 4.94 6.11
CA CYS A 137 -1.62 4.49 6.17
C CYS A 137 -1.45 3.09 5.55
N TRP A 138 -2.36 2.16 5.86
CA TRP A 138 -2.40 0.83 5.22
C TRP A 138 -2.56 0.92 3.71
N LEU A 139 -3.48 1.74 3.20
CA LEU A 139 -3.65 1.93 1.75
C LEU A 139 -2.38 2.47 1.09
N THR A 140 -1.69 3.39 1.76
CA THR A 140 -0.42 3.95 1.29
C THR A 140 0.65 2.85 1.18
N ALA A 141 0.84 2.07 2.24
CA ALA A 141 1.82 0.99 2.28
C ALA A 141 1.49 -0.15 1.28
N LEU A 142 0.23 -0.58 1.19
CA LEU A 142 -0.22 -1.58 0.22
C LEU A 142 0.00 -1.10 -1.22
N THR A 143 -0.24 0.18 -1.49
CA THR A 143 0.04 0.78 -2.80
C THR A 143 1.53 0.71 -3.11
N ASP A 144 2.40 1.03 -2.16
CA ASP A 144 3.85 0.96 -2.35
C ASP A 144 4.31 -0.48 -2.63
N ILE A 145 3.83 -1.47 -1.87
CA ILE A 145 4.13 -2.89 -2.14
C ILE A 145 3.68 -3.30 -3.53
N ARG A 146 2.47 -2.93 -3.92
CA ARG A 146 1.93 -3.26 -5.23
C ARG A 146 2.73 -2.60 -6.35
N LEU A 147 3.13 -1.34 -6.18
CA LEU A 147 3.97 -0.62 -7.16
C LEU A 147 5.35 -1.26 -7.30
N ALA A 148 5.97 -1.61 -6.18
CA ALA A 148 7.26 -2.29 -6.14
C ALA A 148 7.22 -3.64 -6.85
N LEU A 149 6.25 -4.48 -6.48
CA LEU A 149 6.06 -5.81 -7.06
C LEU A 149 5.70 -5.72 -8.55
N GLY A 150 4.84 -4.78 -8.93
CA GLY A 150 4.49 -4.55 -10.33
C GLY A 150 5.69 -4.16 -11.19
N ALA A 151 6.59 -3.31 -10.66
CA ALA A 151 7.82 -2.94 -11.34
C ALA A 151 8.78 -4.13 -11.50
N MET A 152 8.96 -4.93 -10.45
CA MET A 152 9.76 -6.16 -10.49
C MET A 152 9.22 -7.16 -11.53
N LEU A 153 7.90 -7.28 -11.63
CA LEU A 153 7.23 -8.18 -12.57
C LEU A 153 7.16 -7.64 -14.01
N GLY A 154 7.52 -6.37 -14.23
CA GLY A 154 7.33 -5.72 -15.54
C GLY A 154 5.85 -5.60 -15.93
N ILE A 155 4.94 -5.53 -14.96
CA ILE A 155 3.51 -5.35 -15.21
C ILE A 155 3.29 -3.97 -15.82
N THR A 156 2.63 -3.95 -16.98
CA THR A 156 2.16 -2.73 -17.65
C THR A 156 0.65 -2.61 -17.53
N ASP A 157 0.04 -1.58 -18.12
CA ASP A 157 -1.41 -1.35 -18.05
C ASP A 157 -2.24 -2.42 -18.79
N GLU A 158 -1.60 -3.30 -19.58
CA GLU A 158 -2.27 -4.43 -20.23
C GLU A 158 -2.34 -5.65 -19.30
N PRO A 159 -3.54 -6.18 -19.01
CA PRO A 159 -3.70 -7.38 -18.20
C PRO A 159 -3.04 -8.57 -18.89
N SER A 160 -1.92 -9.04 -18.36
CA SER A 160 -1.25 -10.25 -18.85
C SER A 160 -0.98 -11.18 -17.68
N LYS A 161 -1.48 -12.42 -17.78
CA LYS A 161 -1.20 -13.47 -16.79
C LYS A 161 0.04 -14.23 -17.23
N LEU A 162 1.02 -14.32 -16.33
CA LEU A 162 2.21 -15.13 -16.54
C LEU A 162 1.79 -16.61 -16.62
N PRO A 163 2.44 -17.41 -17.49
CA PRO A 163 2.23 -18.85 -17.51
C PRO A 163 2.50 -19.48 -16.13
N PRO A 164 1.81 -20.57 -15.74
CA PRO A 164 2.01 -21.23 -14.46
C PRO A 164 3.47 -21.66 -14.18
N ASP A 165 4.22 -22.00 -15.23
CA ASP A 165 5.61 -22.43 -15.14
C ASP A 165 6.61 -21.25 -15.10
N HIS A 166 6.13 -20.00 -15.11
CA HIS A 166 6.99 -18.83 -15.08
C HIS A 166 7.65 -18.65 -13.69
N PRO A 167 8.95 -18.30 -13.59
CA PRO A 167 9.63 -18.14 -12.30
C PRO A 167 8.96 -17.16 -11.32
N HIS A 168 8.23 -16.18 -11.86
CA HIS A 168 7.53 -15.15 -11.10
C HIS A 168 6.01 -15.36 -10.99
N ALA A 169 5.47 -16.52 -11.36
CA ALA A 169 4.02 -16.78 -11.28
C ALA A 169 3.45 -16.57 -9.86
N ALA A 170 4.16 -17.07 -8.83
CA ALA A 170 3.76 -16.87 -7.43
C ALA A 170 3.76 -15.39 -7.01
N HIS A 171 4.71 -14.59 -7.53
CA HIS A 171 4.77 -13.15 -7.25
C HIS A 171 3.57 -12.42 -7.88
N GLN A 172 3.11 -12.87 -9.05
CA GLN A 172 1.89 -12.33 -9.66
C GLN A 172 0.64 -12.68 -8.86
N ASP A 173 0.52 -13.90 -8.33
CA ASP A 173 -0.61 -14.27 -7.47
C ASP A 173 -0.68 -13.37 -6.22
N VAL A 174 0.48 -13.01 -5.64
CA VAL A 174 0.54 -12.06 -4.53
C VAL A 174 0.15 -10.64 -4.97
N TYR A 175 0.61 -10.18 -6.14
CA TYR A 175 0.21 -8.89 -6.70
C TYR A 175 -1.32 -8.79 -6.88
N ASP A 176 -1.93 -9.84 -7.43
CA ASP A 176 -3.37 -9.90 -7.66
C ASP A 176 -4.12 -9.92 -6.32
N TRP A 177 -3.64 -10.69 -5.34
CA TRP A 177 -4.21 -10.71 -3.98
C TRP A 177 -4.12 -9.34 -3.30
N LEU A 178 -2.97 -8.66 -3.35
CA LEU A 178 -2.80 -7.30 -2.80
C LEU A 178 -3.77 -6.31 -3.46
N SER A 179 -3.98 -6.44 -4.77
CA SER A 179 -4.92 -5.59 -5.52
C SER A 179 -6.36 -5.77 -5.00
N VAL A 180 -6.76 -7.01 -4.70
CA VAL A 180 -8.07 -7.28 -4.10
C VAL A 180 -8.15 -6.75 -2.67
N VAL A 181 -7.14 -7.00 -1.83
CA VAL A 181 -7.10 -6.52 -0.43
C VAL A 181 -7.20 -5.00 -0.38
N GLN A 182 -6.44 -4.29 -1.24
CA GLN A 182 -6.50 -2.84 -1.37
C GLN A 182 -7.88 -2.38 -1.82
N GLY A 183 -8.46 -3.00 -2.84
CA GLY A 183 -9.81 -2.66 -3.33
C GLY A 183 -10.88 -2.79 -2.25
N LEU A 184 -10.86 -3.90 -1.50
CA LEU A 184 -11.80 -4.13 -0.39
C LEU A 184 -11.62 -3.12 0.76
N LEU A 185 -10.38 -2.70 1.05
CA LEU A 185 -10.12 -1.69 2.08
C LEU A 185 -10.65 -0.31 1.65
N VAL A 186 -10.46 0.06 0.38
CA VAL A 186 -11.06 1.28 -0.20
C VAL A 186 -12.57 1.23 -0.09
N GLU A 187 -13.21 0.13 -0.50
CA GLU A 187 -14.65 -0.05 -0.40
C GLU A 187 -15.15 0.12 1.06
N ALA A 188 -14.45 -0.46 2.03
CA ALA A 188 -14.81 -0.33 3.44
C ALA A 188 -14.69 1.12 3.95
N LEU A 189 -13.67 1.87 3.53
CA LEU A 189 -13.51 3.28 3.86
C LEU A 189 -14.60 4.15 3.21
N MET A 190 -14.98 3.86 1.97
CA MET A 190 -16.02 4.61 1.25
C MET A 190 -17.44 4.23 1.66
N SER A 191 -17.63 3.09 2.33
CA SER A 191 -18.94 2.68 2.84
C SER A 191 -19.47 3.71 3.85
N ALA A 192 -20.61 4.32 3.54
CA ALA A 192 -21.30 5.25 4.43
C ALA A 192 -22.10 4.53 5.53
N GLU A 193 -22.27 3.21 5.42
CA GLU A 193 -23.21 2.45 6.26
C GLU A 193 -22.48 1.62 7.31
N TRP A 194 -22.94 1.76 8.56
CA TRP A 194 -22.69 0.80 9.61
C TRP A 194 -23.30 -0.55 9.20
N THR A 195 -22.46 -1.52 8.85
CA THR A 195 -22.92 -2.90 8.68
C THR A 195 -23.10 -3.55 10.05
N GLN A 196 -24.36 -3.70 10.48
CA GLN A 196 -24.69 -4.48 11.68
C GLN A 196 -24.08 -5.90 11.54
N PRO A 197 -23.38 -6.44 12.56
CA PRO A 197 -22.99 -7.83 12.53
C PRO A 197 -24.26 -8.68 12.42
N GLU A 198 -24.34 -9.54 11.41
CA GLU A 198 -25.43 -10.52 11.29
C GLU A 198 -25.46 -11.34 12.57
N ASP A 199 -26.58 -11.25 13.30
CA ASP A 199 -26.81 -12.04 14.50
C ASP A 199 -27.07 -13.49 14.06
N PRO A 200 -26.17 -14.45 14.33
CA PRO A 200 -26.38 -15.85 13.96
C PRO A 200 -27.58 -16.49 14.67
N SER A 201 -28.22 -15.79 15.62
CA SER A 201 -29.45 -16.22 16.28
C SER A 201 -30.75 -15.81 15.58
N GLN A 202 -30.70 -14.99 14.50
CA GLN A 202 -31.87 -14.66 13.69
C GLN A 202 -32.14 -15.65 12.54
N GLY A 203 -31.82 -16.93 12.74
CA GLY A 203 -32.36 -18.01 11.92
C GLY A 203 -33.86 -18.20 12.21
N ASP A 204 -34.69 -17.63 11.34
CA ASP A 204 -36.12 -17.91 11.12
C ASP A 204 -36.86 -18.68 12.25
N LEU A 205 -37.22 -17.96 13.30
CA LEU A 205 -38.25 -18.40 14.24
C LEU A 205 -39.62 -17.83 13.84
N GLY A 206 -40.18 -18.42 12.79
CA GLY A 206 -41.61 -18.75 12.74
C GLY A 206 -42.58 -17.66 12.28
N GLN A 207 -43.16 -17.87 11.10
CA GLN A 207 -44.59 -17.64 10.90
C GLN A 207 -45.26 -18.97 10.59
N GLY A 208 -46.01 -19.48 11.57
CA GLY A 208 -46.76 -20.70 11.46
C GLY A 208 -47.93 -20.55 10.48
N ASP A 209 -48.02 -21.49 9.55
CA ASP A 209 -49.21 -21.70 8.73
C ASP A 209 -49.87 -23.01 9.17
N TRP A 210 -50.90 -22.89 10.02
CA TRP A 210 -51.84 -23.97 10.32
C TRP A 210 -53.21 -23.58 9.74
N GLY A 211 -53.37 -23.71 8.42
CA GLY A 211 -54.66 -23.66 7.73
C GLY A 211 -55.21 -25.06 7.42
N PRO A 212 -56.53 -25.30 7.47
CA PRO A 212 -57.09 -26.65 7.42
C PRO A 212 -57.08 -27.21 5.99
N GLN A 213 -56.62 -28.46 5.87
CA GLN A 213 -56.74 -29.28 4.67
C GLN A 213 -58.19 -29.80 4.57
N TRP A 214 -58.85 -29.48 3.46
CA TRP A 214 -60.05 -30.17 3.00
C TRP A 214 -59.69 -31.18 1.92
#